data_AF-H6Q7C9-F1
#
_entry.id   AF-H6Q7C9-F1
#
_cell.length_a   1.000
_cell.length_b   1.000
_cell.length_c   1.000
_cell.angle_alpha   90.00
_cell.angle_beta   90.00
_cell.angle_gamma   90.00
#
_symmetry.space_group_name_H-M   'P 1'
#
loop_
_entity.id
_entity.type
_entity.pdbx_description
1 polymer ?
#
loop_
_entity_poly.entity_id
_entity_poly.type
_entity_poly.pdbx_seq_one_letter_code
_entity_poly.pdbx_strand_id
1 'polypeptide(L)' 'MIIKAVYVRDVAILEIDLEPCADVFIFKVKNNEIELCGKSLVLSETLANFRKGLLVMNKQPFFVECEDGECVAARAQI' A
#
# COMPACT_ATOMS: atom_id res chain seq x y z
N MET A 1 -1.43 -11.07 10.60
CA MET A 1 -0.31 -10.16 10.26
C MET A 1 -0.84 -8.74 10.43
N ILE A 2 -0.22 -7.91 11.25
CA ILE A 2 -0.73 -6.56 11.59
C ILE A 2 -0.09 -5.57 10.61
N ILE A 3 -0.90 -5.00 9.72
CA ILE A 3 -0.47 -3.90 8.84
C ILE A 3 -0.61 -2.61 9.64
N LYS A 4 0.48 -1.86 9.77
CA LYS A 4 0.48 -0.54 10.41
C LYS A 4 0.20 0.51 9.35
N ALA A 5 -0.94 1.18 9.45
CA ALA A 5 -1.28 2.33 8.64
C ALA A 5 -0.99 3.61 9.44
N VAL A 6 -0.16 4.52 8.91
CA VAL A 6 0.04 5.85 9.51
C VAL A 6 -0.37 6.91 8.49
N TYR A 7 -1.26 7.80 8.92
CA TYR A 7 -1.76 8.91 8.12
C TYR A 7 -1.00 10.20 8.44
N VAL A 8 -0.38 10.80 7.42
CA VAL A 8 0.23 12.13 7.54
C VAL A 8 -0.33 13.02 6.42
N ARG A 9 -1.31 13.86 6.76
CA ARG A 9 -2.07 14.68 5.81
C ARG A 9 -2.69 13.83 4.69
N ASP A 10 -2.13 13.91 3.48
CA ASP A 10 -2.63 13.25 2.26
C ASP A 10 -1.83 11.99 1.88
N VAL A 11 -0.92 11.57 2.76
CA VAL A 11 -0.01 10.44 2.55
C VAL A 11 -0.36 9.27 3.48
N ALA A 12 -0.63 8.10 2.91
CA ALA A 12 -0.77 6.85 3.65
C ALA A 12 0.56 6.08 3.70
N ILE A 13 1.01 5.69 4.88
CA ILE A 13 2.16 4.79 5.04
C ILE A 13 1.64 3.40 5.35
N LEU A 14 1.99 2.42 4.52
CA LEU A 14 1.59 1.02 4.62
C LEU A 14 2.83 0.16 4.82
N GLU A 15 2.92 -0.56 5.93
CA GLU A 15 3.99 -1.52 6.18
C GLU A 15 3.45 -2.94 6.15
N ILE A 16 3.90 -3.74 5.18
CA ILE A 16 3.40 -5.09 4.92
C ILE A 16 4.57 -6.07 4.86
N ASP A 17 4.48 -7.13 5.65
CA ASP A 17 5.42 -8.25 5.63
C ASP A 17 5.07 -9.24 4.49
N LEU A 18 5.25 -8.78 3.26
CA LEU A 18 5.02 -9.55 2.03
C LEU A 18 6.12 -9.21 1.02
N GLU A 19 6.63 -10.22 0.32
CA GLU A 19 7.57 -10.00 -0.79
C GLU A 19 6.88 -9.32 -1.98
N PRO A 20 7.49 -8.30 -2.59
CA PRO A 20 6.93 -7.66 -3.77
C PRO A 20 7.02 -8.58 -4.99
N CYS A 21 5.97 -8.55 -5.81
CA CYS A 21 5.87 -9.36 -7.02
C CYS A 21 6.58 -8.74 -8.24
N ALA A 22 6.84 -7.43 -8.20
CA ALA A 22 7.51 -6.68 -9.27
C ALA A 22 8.06 -5.35 -8.73
N ASP A 23 8.89 -4.68 -9.53
CA ASP A 23 9.36 -3.31 -9.23
C ASP A 23 8.26 -2.25 -9.45
N VAL A 24 7.27 -2.53 -10.29
CA VAL A 24 6.08 -1.71 -10.50
C VAL A 24 4.87 -2.63 -10.57
N PHE A 25 3.82 -2.34 -9.81
CA PHE A 25 2.59 -3.14 -9.80
C PHE A 25 1.38 -2.30 -9.43
N ILE A 26 0.21 -2.80 -9.81
CA ILE A 26 -1.08 -2.24 -9.40
C ILE A 26 -1.62 -3.04 -8.21
N PHE A 27 -2.39 -2.38 -7.37
CA PHE A 27 -3.10 -2.99 -6.26
C PHE A 27 -4.39 -2.24 -5.98
N LYS A 28 -5.32 -2.87 -5.25
CA LYS A 28 -6.62 -2.27 -4.93
C LYS A 28 -6.78 -2.13 -3.43
N VAL A 29 -7.40 -1.04 -3.00
CA VAL A 29 -7.77 -0.77 -1.62
C VAL A 29 -9.28 -0.58 -1.57
N LYS A 30 -9.96 -1.36 -0.72
CA LYS A 30 -11.40 -1.24 -0.50
C LYS A 30 -11.68 -1.38 0.99
N ASN A 31 -12.17 -0.31 1.62
CA ASN A 31 -12.45 -0.25 3.05
C ASN A 31 -11.21 -0.57 3.91
N ASN A 32 -11.17 -1.77 4.48
CA ASN A 32 -10.10 -2.32 5.29
C ASN A 32 -9.42 -3.52 4.60
N GLU A 33 -9.61 -3.71 3.31
CA GLU A 33 -8.97 -4.76 2.53
C GLU A 33 -8.05 -4.16 1.48
N ILE A 34 -6.90 -4.81 1.29
CA ILE A 34 -5.96 -4.51 0.22
C ILE A 34 -5.71 -5.79 -0.60
N GLU A 35 -5.89 -5.71 -1.90
CA GLU A 35 -5.56 -6.77 -2.85
C GLU A 35 -4.24 -6.43 -3.52
N LEU A 36 -3.19 -7.18 -3.17
CA LEU A 36 -1.82 -6.88 -3.55
C LEU A 36 -1.06 -8.16 -3.92
N CYS A 37 -0.41 -8.15 -5.08
CA CYS A 37 0.32 -9.31 -5.63
C CYS A 37 -0.52 -10.61 -5.65
N GLY A 38 -1.82 -10.50 -5.97
CA GLY A 38 -2.76 -11.63 -6.00
C GLY A 38 -3.18 -12.15 -4.62
N LYS A 39 -2.87 -11.44 -3.54
CA LYS A 39 -3.27 -11.77 -2.17
C LYS A 39 -4.18 -10.68 -1.61
N SER A 40 -5.28 -11.08 -0.97
CA SER A 40 -6.12 -10.18 -0.20
C SER A 40 -5.63 -10.16 1.26
N LEU A 41 -5.38 -8.97 1.78
CA LEU A 41 -4.96 -8.74 3.16
C LEU A 41 -5.96 -7.83 3.85
N VAL A 42 -6.25 -8.11 5.12
CA VAL A 42 -7.11 -7.28 5.96
C VAL A 42 -6.24 -6.35 6.78
N LEU A 43 -6.53 -5.07 6.70
CA LEU A 43 -5.89 -3.98 7.42
C LEU A 43 -6.48 -3.88 8.83
N SER A 44 -5.63 -3.47 9.78
CA SER A 44 -6.04 -3.30 11.18
C SER A 44 -6.99 -2.10 11.37
N GLU A 45 -6.95 -1.15 10.45
CA GLU A 45 -7.75 0.07 10.44
C GLU A 45 -8.30 0.33 9.04
N THR A 46 -9.42 1.05 8.96
CA THR A 46 -9.98 1.49 7.69
C THR A 46 -9.06 2.54 7.08
N LEU A 47 -8.65 2.35 5.83
CA LEU A 47 -7.89 3.37 5.13
C LEU A 47 -8.85 4.46 4.64
N ALA A 48 -8.64 5.70 5.09
CA ALA A 48 -9.25 6.87 4.47
C ALA A 48 -8.76 7.02 3.02
N ASN A 49 -9.55 7.66 2.16
CA ASN A 49 -9.14 7.93 0.79
C ASN A 49 -7.86 8.77 0.79
N PHE A 50 -6.78 8.23 0.23
CA PHE A 50 -5.49 8.91 0.08
C PHE A 50 -5.10 8.91 -1.40
N ARG A 51 -4.40 9.96 -1.82
CA ARG A 51 -3.91 10.07 -3.21
C ARG A 51 -2.46 9.62 -3.35
N LYS A 52 -1.67 9.77 -2.29
CA LYS A 52 -0.24 9.44 -2.27
C LYS A 52 0.06 8.52 -1.11
N GLY A 53 1.03 7.64 -1.26
CA GLY A 53 1.43 6.75 -0.19
C GLY A 53 2.87 6.31 -0.26
N LEU A 54 3.33 5.77 0.86
CA LEU A 54 4.57 5.02 0.96
C LEU A 54 4.20 3.60 1.36
N LEU A 55 4.45 2.65 0.48
CA LEU A 55 4.28 1.23 0.76
C LEU A 55 5.66 0.64 1.05
N VAL A 56 5.82 -0.02 2.19
CA VAL A 56 7.04 -0.73 2.56
C VAL A 56 6.73 -2.22 2.58
N MET A 57 7.32 -2.94 1.63
CA MET A 57 7.17 -4.39 1.47
C MET A 57 8.50 -5.07 1.76
N ASN A 58 8.56 -5.88 2.83
CA ASN A 58 9.80 -6.54 3.26
C ASN A 58 11.03 -5.60 3.24
N LYS A 59 10.90 -4.45 3.92
CA LYS A 59 11.92 -3.37 4.00
C LYS A 59 12.25 -2.66 2.69
N GLN A 60 11.52 -2.91 1.61
CA GLN A 60 11.70 -2.26 0.32
C GLN A 60 10.63 -1.17 0.14
N PRO A 61 11.02 0.09 -0.08
CA PRO A 61 10.07 1.20 -0.22
C PRO A 61 9.53 1.34 -1.64
N PHE A 62 8.25 1.66 -1.73
CA PHE A 62 7.50 1.92 -2.95
C PHE A 62 6.72 3.23 -2.81
N PHE A 63 6.82 4.11 -3.80
CA PHE A 63 5.91 5.23 -3.92
C PHE A 63 4.59 4.76 -4.47
N VAL A 64 3.50 5.23 -3.87
CA VAL A 64 2.14 4.88 -4.26
C VAL A 64 1.40 6.12 -4.73
N GLU A 65 0.70 6.00 -5.85
CA GLU A 65 -0.38 6.90 -6.22
C GLU A 65 -1.68 6.12 -6.29
N CYS A 66 -2.77 6.69 -5.76
CA CYS A 66 -4.08 6.07 -5.75
C CYS A 66 -5.15 7.05 -6.22
N GLU A 67 -6.14 6.51 -6.92
CA GLU A 67 -7.36 7.20 -7.32
C GLU A 67 -8.54 6.24 -7.12
N ASP A 68 -9.53 6.64 -6.32
CA ASP A 68 -10.73 5.83 -6.00
C ASP A 68 -10.47 4.38 -5.56
N GLY A 69 -9.36 4.16 -4.83
CA GLY A 69 -8.97 2.84 -4.33
C GLY A 69 -8.22 1.97 -5.34
N GLU A 70 -8.01 2.44 -6.57
CA GLU A 70 -7.07 1.83 -7.51
C GLU A 70 -5.70 2.49 -7.37
N CYS A 71 -4.67 1.70 -7.11
CA CYS A 71 -3.35 2.18 -6.73
C CYS A 71 -2.27 1.61 -7.62
N VAL A 72 -1.25 2.43 -7.90
CA VAL A 72 -0.01 2.05 -8.56
C VAL A 72 1.13 2.22 -7.57
N ALA A 73 1.95 1.19 -7.40
CA ALA A 73 3.18 1.22 -6.63
C ALA A 73 4.39 1.11 -7.56
N ALA A 74 5.41 1.94 -7.33
CA ALA A 74 6.70 1.87 -8.01
C ALA A 74 7.83 1.88 -6.98
N ARG A 75 8.78 0.95 -7.12
CA ARG A 75 9.91 0.80 -6.20
C ARG A 75 10.73 2.09 -6.21
N ALA A 76 10.95 2.64 -5.03
CA ALA A 76 11.85 3.78 -4.89
C ALA A 76 13.28 3.30 -5.17
N GLN A 77 13.94 3.91 -6.15
CA GLN A 77 15.38 3.75 -6.33
C GLN A 77 16.06 4.73 -5.39
N ILE A 78 16.67 4.20 -4.33
CA ILE A 78 17.50 4.93 -3.36
C ILE A 78 18.96 4.61 -3.67
#